data_AF-A0A2E8A6Q2-F1
#
_entry.id   AF-A0A2E8A6Q2-F1
#
_cell.length_a   1.000
_cell.length_b   1.000
_cell.length_c   1.000
_cell.angle_alpha   90.00
_cell.angle_beta   90.00
_cell.angle_gamma   90.00
#
_symmetry.space_group_name_H-M   'P 1'
#
loop_
_entity.id
_entity.type
_entity.pdbx_description
1 polymer ?
#
loop_
_entity_poly.entity_id
_entity_poly.type
_entity_poly.pdbx_seq_one_letter_code
_entity_poly.pdbx_strand_id
1 'polypeptide(L)'
;MFNFSSALFSLSILFTGCFSSIGNPLIYNSLKSEKGRKLVLVASDHEYRAEETLPALARILAVHHGFSCTVLFGLDEKGEIKAGASNIPGLEVLENADGMVIFTRFLALPPEQMKYIDDYLGRAGPVVGLRTSTHGFNYG
;
A
#
# COMPACT_ATOMS: atom_id res chain seq x y z
N MET A 1 28.69 61.01 1.35
CA MET A 1 28.89 60.53 -0.04
C MET A 1 29.54 59.15 0.03
N PHE A 2 28.74 58.10 0.20
CA PHE A 2 29.17 56.70 0.11
C PHE A 2 28.02 55.90 -0.54
N ASN A 3 28.26 55.43 -1.76
CA ASN A 3 27.38 54.58 -2.55
C ASN A 3 27.29 53.19 -1.89
N PHE A 4 26.08 52.74 -1.57
CA PHE A 4 25.83 51.31 -1.40
C PHE A 4 25.04 50.78 -2.59
N SER A 5 25.71 49.87 -3.27
CA SER A 5 25.31 49.13 -4.46
C SER A 5 24.02 48.34 -4.24
N SER A 6 23.17 48.36 -5.26
CA SER A 6 21.94 47.59 -5.40
C SER A 6 22.18 46.08 -5.24
N ALA A 7 21.62 45.49 -4.18
CA ALA A 7 21.50 44.04 -4.06
C ALA A 7 20.30 43.57 -4.91
N LEU A 8 20.60 43.05 -6.09
CA LEU A 8 19.65 42.29 -6.92
C LEU A 8 19.32 40.96 -6.22
N PHE A 9 18.19 40.91 -5.51
CA PHE A 9 17.59 39.66 -5.06
C PHE A 9 16.97 38.96 -6.29
N SER A 10 17.75 38.09 -6.94
CA SER A 10 17.21 37.13 -7.91
C SER A 10 16.41 36.07 -7.15
N LEU A 11 15.10 36.26 -7.09
CA LEU A 11 14.16 35.22 -6.65
C LEU A 11 13.93 34.27 -7.82
N SER A 12 14.80 33.27 -7.95
CA SER A 12 14.65 32.21 -8.92
C SER A 12 14.39 30.88 -8.22
N ILE A 13 13.56 30.06 -8.86
CA ILE A 13 13.30 28.63 -8.63
C ILE A 13 12.00 28.34 -7.85
N LEU A 14 10.89 28.26 -8.60
CA LEU A 14 9.86 27.25 -8.37
C LEU A 14 9.96 26.24 -9.51
N PHE A 15 10.88 25.29 -9.37
CA PHE A 15 10.87 24.08 -10.19
C PHE A 15 9.72 23.23 -9.63
N THR A 16 8.52 23.39 -10.20
CA THR A 16 7.40 22.48 -9.93
C THR A 16 7.74 21.15 -10.58
N GLY A 17 8.56 20.35 -9.91
CA GLY A 17 8.77 18.96 -10.24
C GLY A 17 7.43 18.24 -10.11
N CYS A 18 6.96 17.65 -11.21
CA CYS A 18 5.86 16.71 -11.17
C CYS A 18 6.35 15.48 -10.39
N PHE A 19 6.15 15.47 -9.08
CA PHE A 19 6.37 14.27 -8.28
C PHE A 19 5.33 13.25 -8.71
N SER A 20 5.76 12.21 -9.42
CA SER A 20 4.93 11.04 -9.67
C SER A 20 4.69 10.38 -8.31
N SER A 21 3.48 10.51 -7.78
CA SER A 21 3.07 9.81 -6.57
C SER A 21 3.01 8.32 -6.89
N ILE A 22 3.93 7.54 -6.33
CA ILE A 22 3.85 6.07 -6.39
C ILE A 22 2.60 5.66 -5.60
N GLY A 23 1.74 4.82 -6.20
CA GLY A 23 0.48 4.40 -5.58
C GLY A 23 0.64 3.56 -4.30
N ASN A 24 1.82 2.97 -4.07
CA ASN A 24 2.13 2.09 -2.93
C ASN A 24 3.32 2.59 -2.09
N PRO A 25 3.33 2.32 -0.76
CA PRO A 25 2.21 1.87 0.07
C PRO A 25 1.41 3.05 0.66
N LEU A 26 0.17 2.78 1.11
CA LEU A 26 -0.58 3.69 1.98
C LEU A 26 -0.47 3.23 3.44
N ILE A 27 0.03 4.10 4.32
CA ILE A 27 0.35 3.75 5.71
C ILE A 27 -0.56 4.51 6.68
N TYR A 28 -1.17 3.78 7.60
CA TYR A 28 -1.89 4.32 8.75
C TYR A 28 -1.25 3.83 10.05
N ASN A 29 -0.64 4.75 10.81
CA ASN A 29 -0.11 4.43 12.13
C ASN A 29 -1.23 4.35 13.16
N SER A 30 -1.07 3.45 14.12
CA SER A 30 -2.00 3.34 15.24
C SER A 30 -2.06 4.65 16.04
N LEU A 31 -3.27 5.10 16.40
CA LEU A 31 -3.47 6.23 17.31
C LEU A 31 -3.61 5.83 18.79
N LYS A 32 -3.66 4.52 19.07
CA LYS A 32 -3.86 3.99 20.44
C LYS A 32 -2.62 3.28 20.99
N SER A 33 -1.67 2.90 20.15
CA SER A 33 -0.48 2.15 20.57
C SER A 33 0.73 2.43 19.69
N GLU A 34 1.81 2.95 20.28
CA GLU A 34 3.12 3.12 19.62
C GLU A 34 3.74 1.79 19.15
N LYS A 35 3.27 0.66 19.69
CA LYS A 35 3.66 -0.70 19.30
C LYS A 35 2.45 -1.50 18.79
N GLY A 36 1.54 -0.83 18.09
CA GLY A 36 0.39 -1.46 17.47
C GLY A 36 0.80 -2.65 16.61
N ARG A 37 0.02 -3.75 16.67
CA ARG A 37 0.22 -4.92 15.81
C ARG A 37 0.16 -4.48 14.35
N LYS A 38 1.05 -5.02 13.52
CA LYS A 38 1.22 -4.66 12.10
C LYS A 38 0.29 -5.48 11.23
N LEU A 39 -0.67 -4.84 10.59
CA LEU A 39 -1.55 -5.45 9.61
C LEU A 39 -1.16 -5.02 8.19
N VAL A 40 -1.10 -5.98 7.28
CA VAL A 40 -0.91 -5.71 5.85
C VAL A 40 -2.22 -6.00 5.14
N LEU A 41 -2.71 -5.03 4.38
CA LEU A 41 -3.96 -5.13 3.63
C LEU A 41 -3.65 -5.10 2.14
N VAL A 42 -3.95 -6.20 1.44
CA VAL A 42 -3.62 -6.40 0.02
C VAL A 42 -4.85 -6.19 -0.85
N ALA A 43 -4.85 -5.12 -1.63
CA ALA A 43 -5.97 -4.62 -2.43
C ALA A 43 -5.71 -4.74 -3.94
N SER A 44 -6.27 -5.77 -4.58
CA SER A 44 -6.26 -5.88 -6.05
C SER A 44 -7.39 -6.78 -6.52
N ASP A 45 -8.62 -6.42 -6.15
CA ASP A 45 -9.85 -6.99 -6.70
C ASP A 45 -10.50 -5.98 -7.63
N HIS A 46 -11.00 -6.44 -8.78
CA HIS A 46 -11.61 -5.60 -9.82
C HIS A 46 -13.14 -5.57 -9.78
N GLU A 47 -13.78 -6.28 -8.83
CA GLU A 47 -15.24 -6.45 -8.79
C GLU A 47 -15.89 -5.56 -7.72
N TYR A 48 -15.23 -5.39 -6.57
CA TYR A 48 -15.77 -4.77 -5.36
C TYR A 48 -14.92 -3.61 -4.82
N ARG A 49 -14.05 -3.03 -5.66
CA ARG A 49 -13.27 -1.80 -5.37
C ARG A 49 -12.43 -1.94 -4.10
N ALA A 50 -11.54 -2.93 -4.08
CA ALA A 50 -10.65 -3.16 -2.95
C ALA A 50 -9.79 -1.94 -2.61
N GLU A 51 -9.44 -1.15 -3.63
CA GLU A 51 -8.69 0.10 -3.55
C GLU A 51 -9.39 1.21 -2.75
N GLU A 52 -10.69 1.10 -2.49
CA GLU A 52 -11.43 2.01 -1.61
C GLU A 52 -11.77 1.37 -0.27
N THR A 53 -12.16 0.08 -0.32
CA THR A 53 -12.60 -0.66 0.86
C THR A 53 -11.47 -0.83 1.88
N LEU A 54 -10.28 -1.27 1.43
CA LEU A 54 -9.18 -1.57 2.34
C LEU A 54 -8.56 -0.31 2.97
N PRO A 55 -8.41 0.84 2.27
CA PRO A 55 -8.02 2.09 2.92
C PRO A 55 -9.00 2.56 4.00
N ALA A 56 -10.31 2.47 3.73
CA ALA A 56 -11.32 2.84 4.71
C ALA A 56 -11.25 1.92 5.95
N LEU A 57 -11.12 0.60 5.74
CA LEU A 57 -10.95 -0.37 6.81
C LEU A 57 -9.65 -0.12 7.61
N ALA A 58 -8.53 0.08 6.93
CA ALA A 58 -7.24 0.36 7.56
C ALA A 58 -7.30 1.60 8.46
N ARG A 59 -7.96 2.67 7.99
CA ARG A 59 -8.18 3.88 8.79
C ARG A 59 -8.99 3.58 10.05
N ILE A 60 -10.07 2.82 9.92
CA ILE A 60 -10.91 2.42 11.08
C ILE A 60 -10.09 1.61 12.08
N LEU A 61 -9.31 0.63 11.62
CA LEU A 61 -8.46 -0.21 12.45
C LEU A 61 -7.37 0.59 13.18
N ALA A 62 -6.77 1.56 12.48
CA ALA A 62 -5.74 2.42 13.05
C ALA A 62 -6.25 3.39 14.12
N VAL A 63 -7.40 4.03 13.84
CA VAL A 63 -8.01 5.01 14.76
C VAL A 63 -8.65 4.32 15.96
N HIS A 64 -9.39 3.24 15.74
CA HIS A 64 -10.27 2.67 16.77
C HIS A 64 -9.73 1.40 17.41
N HIS A 65 -8.86 0.63 16.75
CA HIS A 65 -8.49 -0.72 17.21
C HIS A 65 -7.00 -0.90 17.52
N GLY A 66 -6.17 0.12 17.37
CA GLY A 66 -4.78 0.07 17.83
C GLY A 66 -3.82 -0.67 16.89
N PHE A 67 -4.23 -0.90 15.62
CA PHE A 67 -3.38 -1.53 14.61
C PHE A 67 -2.57 -0.49 13.83
N SER A 68 -1.34 -0.84 13.45
CA SER A 68 -0.61 -0.11 12.42
C SER A 68 -0.84 -0.83 11.10
N CYS A 69 -1.38 -0.14 10.10
CA CYS A 69 -1.85 -0.74 8.87
C CYS A 69 -1.03 -0.25 7.67
N THR A 70 -0.60 -1.19 6.84
CA THR A 70 0.01 -0.93 5.53
C THR A 70 -0.91 -1.48 4.45
N VAL A 71 -1.43 -0.62 3.58
CA VAL A 71 -2.26 -1.01 2.44
C VAL A 71 -1.39 -1.04 1.18
N LEU A 72 -1.44 -2.16 0.46
CA LEU A 72 -0.75 -2.39 -0.81
C LEU A 72 -1.80 -2.51 -1.91
N PHE A 73 -1.57 -1.84 -3.04
CA PHE A 73 -2.47 -1.88 -4.19
C PHE A 73 -1.85 -2.62 -5.38
N GLY A 74 -2.70 -3.17 -6.24
CA GLY A 74 -2.33 -3.52 -7.60
C GLY A 74 -2.00 -2.27 -8.41
N LEU A 75 -0.86 -2.25 -9.10
CA LEU A 75 -0.42 -1.14 -9.94
C LEU A 75 -0.31 -1.53 -11.41
N ASP A 76 -0.58 -0.57 -12.30
CA ASP A 76 -0.31 -0.72 -13.73
C ASP A 76 1.16 -0.42 -14.10
N GLU A 77 1.48 -0.42 -15.39
CA GLU A 77 2.83 -0.16 -15.90
C GLU A 77 3.34 1.27 -15.63
N LYS A 78 2.43 2.21 -15.34
CA LYS A 78 2.77 3.60 -14.99
C LYS A 78 2.93 3.79 -13.49
N GLY A 79 2.68 2.74 -12.69
CA GLY A 79 2.69 2.81 -11.23
C GLY A 79 1.41 3.41 -10.64
N GLU A 80 0.33 3.49 -11.43
CA GLU A 80 -0.98 3.97 -10.99
C GLU A 80 -1.81 2.82 -10.41
N ILE A 81 -2.66 3.10 -9.44
CA ILE A 81 -3.54 2.10 -8.82
C ILE A 81 -4.50 1.56 -9.88
N LYS A 82 -4.49 0.25 -10.08
CA LYS A 82 -5.36 -0.45 -11.02
C LYS A 82 -5.93 -1.70 -10.37
N ALA A 83 -7.26 -1.71 -10.24
CA ALA A 83 -8.01 -2.83 -9.69
C ALA A 83 -7.75 -4.12 -10.51
N GLY A 84 -7.46 -5.23 -9.82
CA GLY A 84 -7.15 -6.52 -10.44
C GLY A 84 -5.80 -6.61 -11.15
N ALA A 85 -4.91 -5.62 -11.00
CA ALA A 85 -3.56 -5.71 -11.53
C ALA A 85 -2.75 -6.77 -10.79
N SER A 86 -2.05 -7.60 -11.58
CA SER A 86 -1.16 -8.66 -11.08
C SER A 86 0.26 -8.14 -10.84
N ASN A 87 0.38 -6.98 -10.20
CA ASN A 87 1.64 -6.38 -9.79
C ASN A 87 1.40 -5.57 -8.51
N ILE A 88 1.90 -6.06 -7.38
CA ILE A 88 1.69 -5.48 -6.06
C ILE A 88 3.07 -5.27 -5.41
N PRO A 89 3.76 -4.16 -5.72
CA PRO A 89 5.05 -3.87 -5.07
C PRO A 89 4.88 -3.59 -3.58
N GLY A 90 5.88 -3.99 -2.79
CA GLY A 90 5.90 -3.80 -1.33
C GLY A 90 5.46 -5.03 -0.53
N LEU A 91 5.23 -6.19 -1.16
CA LEU A 91 4.79 -7.41 -0.47
C LEU A 91 5.81 -7.95 0.54
N GLU A 92 7.09 -7.56 0.46
CA GLU A 92 8.14 -7.88 1.43
C GLU A 92 7.81 -7.46 2.87
N VAL A 93 6.91 -6.49 3.06
CA VAL A 93 6.46 -6.08 4.40
C VAL A 93 5.73 -7.20 5.16
N LEU A 94 5.22 -8.23 4.46
CA LEU A 94 4.58 -9.41 5.06
C LEU A 94 5.53 -10.24 5.96
N GLU A 95 6.84 -10.17 5.72
CA GLU A 95 7.84 -10.86 6.55
C GLU A 95 7.72 -10.48 8.03
N ASN A 96 7.34 -9.22 8.30
CA ASN A 96 7.24 -8.65 9.64
C ASN A 96 5.80 -8.36 10.09
N ALA A 97 4.80 -8.83 9.34
CA ALA A 97 3.39 -8.57 9.63
C ALA A 97 2.83 -9.51 10.71
N ASP A 98 2.00 -8.98 11.61
CA ASP A 98 1.25 -9.75 12.60
C ASP A 98 -0.04 -10.35 12.00
N GLY A 99 -0.55 -9.80 10.90
CA GLY A 99 -1.82 -10.21 10.27
C GLY A 99 -1.90 -9.75 8.81
N MET A 100 -2.60 -10.51 7.97
CA MET A 100 -2.88 -10.14 6.58
C MET A 100 -4.39 -10.06 6.33
N VAL A 101 -4.84 -8.99 5.68
CA VAL A 101 -6.19 -8.89 5.10
C VAL A 101 -6.05 -8.91 3.58
N ILE A 102 -6.69 -9.86 2.91
CA ILE A 102 -6.57 -10.02 1.46
C ILE A 102 -7.91 -9.79 0.76
N PHE A 103 -7.88 -8.91 -0.24
CA PHE A 103 -9.00 -8.59 -1.10
C PHE A 103 -8.51 -8.58 -2.55
N THR A 104 -8.38 -9.79 -3.10
CA THR A 104 -7.81 -10.05 -4.42
C THR A 104 -8.67 -11.02 -5.20
N ARG A 105 -8.50 -11.01 -6.53
CA ARG A 105 -9.19 -11.93 -7.43
C ARG A 105 -8.41 -12.17 -8.71
N PHE A 106 -8.24 -13.44 -9.07
CA PHE A 106 -7.65 -13.89 -10.34
C PHE A 106 -6.26 -13.29 -10.65
N LEU A 107 -5.43 -13.10 -9.63
CA LEU A 107 -4.12 -12.49 -9.80
C LEU A 107 -3.05 -13.51 -10.19
N ALA A 108 -2.35 -13.25 -11.27
CA ALA A 108 -1.16 -13.97 -11.70
C ALA A 108 0.10 -13.19 -11.29
N LEU A 109 0.35 -13.10 -9.98
CA LEU A 109 1.49 -12.35 -9.44
C LEU A 109 2.83 -12.91 -9.95
N PRO A 110 3.84 -12.07 -10.20
CA PRO A 110 5.19 -12.53 -10.47
C PRO A 110 5.71 -13.44 -9.34
N PRO A 111 6.49 -14.50 -9.63
CA PRO A 111 6.98 -15.43 -8.62
C PRO A 111 7.69 -14.76 -7.44
N GLU A 112 8.47 -13.72 -7.71
CA GLU A 112 9.19 -12.92 -6.70
C GLU A 112 8.26 -12.17 -5.74
N GLN A 113 7.04 -11.84 -6.17
CA GLN A 113 6.01 -11.22 -5.33
C GLN A 113 5.18 -12.28 -4.60
N MET A 114 4.78 -13.33 -5.32
CA MET A 114 3.98 -14.43 -4.77
C MET A 114 4.69 -15.11 -3.58
N LYS A 115 6.02 -15.21 -3.64
CA LYS A 115 6.85 -15.77 -2.56
C LYS A 115 6.54 -15.18 -1.18
N TYR A 116 6.31 -13.88 -1.06
CA TYR A 116 6.05 -13.25 0.24
C TYR A 116 4.71 -13.65 0.86
N ILE A 117 3.69 -13.88 0.03
CA ILE A 117 2.39 -14.38 0.49
C ILE A 117 2.51 -15.87 0.83
N ASP A 118 3.22 -16.65 0.00
CA ASP A 118 3.48 -18.07 0.27
C ASP A 118 4.24 -18.27 1.59
N ASP A 119 5.32 -17.53 1.81
CA ASP A 119 6.08 -17.55 3.06
C ASP A 119 5.23 -17.12 4.27
N TYR A 120 4.40 -16.09 4.13
CA TYR A 120 3.48 -15.62 5.17
C TYR A 120 2.49 -16.72 5.60
N LEU A 121 1.91 -17.42 4.61
CA LEU A 121 0.99 -18.52 4.86
C LEU A 121 1.74 -19.76 5.38
N GLY A 122 2.94 -20.05 4.88
CA GLY A 122 3.79 -21.16 5.29
C GLY A 122 4.22 -21.07 6.76
N ARG A 123 4.38 -19.86 7.30
CA ARG A 123 4.58 -19.64 8.75
C ARG A 123 3.29 -19.56 9.57
N ALA A 124 2.14 -19.91 9.00
CA ALA A 124 0.82 -19.89 9.62
C ALA A 124 0.37 -18.51 10.16
N GLY A 125 0.67 -17.44 9.42
CA GLY A 125 0.21 -16.10 9.76
C GLY A 125 -1.33 -15.95 9.75
N PRO A 126 -1.95 -15.21 10.70
CA PRO A 126 -3.39 -14.96 10.68
C PRO A 126 -3.86 -14.22 9.43
N VAL A 127 -4.82 -14.81 8.70
CA VAL A 127 -5.35 -14.22 7.45
C VAL A 127 -6.86 -13.99 7.52
N VAL A 128 -7.29 -12.85 6.99
CA VAL A 128 -8.70 -12.53 6.73
C VAL A 128 -8.89 -12.31 5.24
N GLY A 129 -9.71 -13.15 4.61
CA GLY A 129 -10.11 -12.98 3.22
C GLY A 129 -11.45 -12.25 3.09
N LEU A 130 -11.51 -11.21 2.25
CA LEU A 130 -12.78 -10.60 1.84
C LEU A 130 -13.24 -11.20 0.51
N ARG A 131 -14.56 -11.29 0.30
CA ARG A 131 -15.18 -11.75 -0.96
C ARG A 131 -14.53 -10.96 -2.12
N THR A 132 -13.86 -11.56 -3.11
CA THR A 132 -13.85 -12.96 -3.57
C THR A 132 -12.54 -13.73 -3.37
N SER A 133 -11.76 -13.43 -2.33
CA SER A 133 -10.41 -13.98 -2.05
C SER A 133 -10.21 -15.49 -2.18
N THR A 134 -11.25 -16.31 -2.11
CA THR A 134 -11.19 -17.76 -2.45
C THR A 134 -10.71 -18.02 -3.88
N HIS A 135 -10.80 -17.04 -4.77
CA HIS A 135 -10.30 -17.09 -6.14
C HIS A 135 -9.08 -16.17 -6.35
N GLY A 136 -8.43 -15.73 -5.26
CA GLY A 136 -7.38 -14.70 -5.28
C GLY A 136 -6.28 -14.96 -6.31
N PHE A 137 -5.91 -16.23 -6.50
CA PHE A 137 -4.86 -16.69 -7.41
C PHE A 137 -5.34 -17.78 -8.36
N ASN A 138 -6.65 -17.85 -8.66
CA ASN A 138 -7.21 -18.79 -9.63
C ASN A 138 -7.34 -18.13 -11.01
N TYR A 139 -6.22 -17.99 -11.72
CA TYR A 139 -6.12 -17.27 -13.00
C TYR A 139 -6.07 -18.19 -14.24
N GLY A 140 -6.49 -19.45 -14.07
CA GLY A 140 -6.55 -20.46 -15.14
C GLY A 140 -7.77 -20.30 -16.04
#